data_AF-A0A2E8UQD8-F1
#
_entry.id   AF-A0A2E8UQD8-F1
#
_cell.length_a   1.000
_cell.length_b   1.000
_cell.length_c   1.000
_cell.angle_alpha   90.00
_cell.angle_beta   90.00
_cell.angle_gamma   90.00
#
_symmetry.space_group_name_H-M   'P 1'
#
loop_
_entity.id
_entity.type
_entity.pdbx_description
1 polymer ?
#
loop_
_entity_poly.entity_id
_entity_poly.type
_entity_poly.pdbx_seq_one_letter_code
_entity_poly.pdbx_strand_id
1 'polypeptide(L)'
;MKMTKYFYKTKNLFILFSMTLLLFFLLISCENDSRKIYDREDFIPISGPPPMPMIFEGNFTVCKSKIIFFCLNYEPGPENIDIFGEIVHGGSPTAKTLSGKYMHIILGPVSLDDEKKSEVNFYIGDKDGDSVKANESWKFSEKLSSPTTIYLDLSFDRLPKKEK
;
A
#
# COMPACT_ATOMS: atom_id res chain seq x y z
N MET A 1 6.64 -17.29 -57.13
CA MET A 1 7.50 -17.50 -55.93
C MET A 1 7.69 -16.18 -55.15
N LYS A 2 6.65 -15.69 -54.45
CA LYS A 2 6.70 -14.43 -53.65
C LYS A 2 5.91 -14.48 -52.32
N MET A 3 5.01 -15.45 -52.12
CA MET A 3 4.18 -15.55 -50.91
C MET A 3 4.90 -16.10 -49.67
N THR A 4 5.96 -16.91 -49.83
CA THR A 4 6.64 -17.56 -48.70
C THR A 4 7.50 -16.61 -47.87
N LYS A 5 7.97 -15.49 -48.44
CA LYS A 5 8.79 -14.50 -47.71
C LYS A 5 7.98 -13.60 -46.76
N TYR A 6 6.69 -13.37 -47.02
CA TYR A 6 5.86 -12.50 -46.18
C TYR A 6 5.46 -13.18 -44.85
N PHE A 7 5.12 -14.48 -44.89
CA PHE A 7 4.77 -15.26 -43.69
C PHE A 7 5.93 -15.42 -42.70
N TYR A 8 7.17 -15.47 -43.19
CA TYR A 8 8.35 -15.62 -42.33
C TYR A 8 8.68 -14.31 -41.56
N LYS A 9 8.46 -13.16 -42.20
CA LYS A 9 8.72 -11.83 -41.62
C LYS A 9 7.73 -11.49 -40.50
N THR A 10 6.45 -11.86 -40.65
CA THR A 10 5.42 -11.61 -39.62
C THR A 10 5.58 -12.52 -38.41
N LYS A 11 5.99 -13.78 -38.60
CA LYS A 11 6.26 -14.72 -37.49
C LYS A 11 7.43 -14.28 -36.62
N ASN A 12 8.52 -13.81 -37.22
CA ASN A 12 9.67 -13.30 -36.48
C ASN A 12 9.37 -11.98 -35.75
N LEU A 13 8.52 -11.12 -36.33
CA LEU A 13 8.08 -9.88 -35.66
C LEU A 13 7.20 -10.17 -34.44
N PHE A 14 6.32 -11.18 -34.51
CA PHE A 14 5.48 -11.60 -33.40
C PHE A 14 6.30 -12.22 -32.26
N ILE A 15 7.33 -13.02 -32.59
CA ILE A 15 8.26 -13.59 -31.61
C ILE A 15 9.06 -12.47 -30.94
N LEU A 16 9.54 -11.49 -31.70
CA LEU A 16 10.28 -10.35 -31.15
C LEU A 16 9.42 -9.54 -30.17
N PHE A 17 8.16 -9.28 -30.55
CA PHE A 17 7.20 -8.56 -29.71
C PHE A 17 6.86 -9.32 -28.42
N SER A 18 6.67 -10.63 -28.52
CA SER A 18 6.45 -11.52 -27.36
C SER A 18 7.65 -11.52 -26.40
N MET A 19 8.86 -11.59 -26.92
CA MET A 19 10.09 -11.56 -26.11
C MET A 19 10.31 -10.21 -25.41
N THR A 20 10.04 -9.09 -26.08
CA THR A 20 10.11 -7.76 -25.44
C THR A 20 9.04 -7.57 -24.37
N LEU A 21 7.84 -8.11 -24.58
CA LEU A 21 6.77 -8.06 -23.57
C LEU A 21 7.13 -8.91 -22.34
N LEU A 22 7.72 -10.09 -22.54
CA LEU A 22 8.17 -10.96 -21.45
C LEU A 22 9.29 -10.30 -20.62
N LEU A 23 10.22 -9.59 -21.27
CA LEU A 23 11.31 -8.89 -20.59
C LEU A 23 10.80 -7.76 -19.68
N PHE A 24 9.70 -7.10 -20.06
CA PHE A 24 9.09 -6.04 -19.26
C PHE A 24 8.53 -6.54 -17.93
N PHE A 25 7.99 -7.76 -17.88
CA PHE A 25 7.49 -8.36 -16.64
C PHE A 25 8.61 -8.78 -15.68
N LEU A 26 9.82 -9.05 -16.18
CA LEU A 26 10.98 -9.45 -15.35
C LEU A 26 11.62 -8.28 -14.59
N LEU A 27 11.36 -7.04 -14.98
CA LEU A 27 11.91 -5.86 -14.30
C LEU A 27 11.06 -5.40 -13.11
N ILE A 28 9.89 -6.00 -12.88
CA ILE A 28 9.07 -5.75 -11.69
C ILE A 28 9.55 -6.69 -10.58
N SER A 29 10.82 -6.55 -10.17
CA SER A 29 11.31 -7.18 -8.95
C SER A 29 10.84 -6.32 -7.78
N CYS A 30 9.87 -6.82 -7.03
CA CYS A 30 9.44 -6.21 -5.78
C CYS A 30 10.42 -6.66 -4.68
N GLU A 31 11.34 -5.77 -4.30
CA GLU A 31 12.28 -6.02 -3.20
C GLU A 31 11.53 -5.84 -1.87
N ASN A 32 11.23 -6.97 -1.19
CA ASN A 32 10.69 -6.95 0.16
C ASN A 32 11.84 -6.76 1.15
N ASP A 33 12.07 -5.53 1.59
CA ASP A 33 13.05 -5.21 2.64
C ASP A 33 12.47 -5.58 4.02
N SER A 34 12.89 -6.72 4.55
CA SER A 34 12.48 -7.27 5.85
C SER A 34 13.25 -6.72 7.05
N ARG A 35 14.10 -5.70 6.88
CA ARG A 35 14.84 -5.09 7.99
C ARG A 35 13.92 -4.26 8.88
N LYS A 36 14.15 -4.33 10.19
CA LYS A 36 13.54 -3.42 11.16
C LYS A 36 13.82 -1.99 10.72
N ILE A 37 12.78 -1.17 10.76
CA ILE A 37 12.72 0.19 10.22
C ILE A 37 13.91 1.07 10.62
N TYR A 38 14.38 0.97 11.87
CA TYR A 38 15.46 1.82 12.42
C TYR A 38 16.87 1.24 12.23
N ASP A 39 17.00 -0.01 11.76
CA ASP A 39 18.28 -0.65 11.48
C ASP A 39 18.71 -0.43 10.01
N ARG A 40 18.06 0.51 9.31
CA ARG A 40 18.37 0.85 7.92
C ARG A 40 19.48 1.89 7.85
N GLU A 41 20.37 1.73 6.87
CA GLU A 41 21.53 2.61 6.69
C GLU A 41 21.15 4.06 6.33
N ASP A 42 19.94 4.26 5.80
CA ASP A 42 19.37 5.55 5.43
C ASP A 42 18.48 6.18 6.52
N PHE A 43 18.33 5.54 7.69
CA PHE A 43 17.51 6.09 8.77
C PHE A 43 18.17 7.31 9.43
N ILE A 44 17.60 8.49 9.20
CA ILE A 44 18.01 9.74 9.86
C ILE A 44 16.91 10.18 10.83
N PRO A 45 17.15 10.14 12.16
CA PRO A 45 16.12 10.47 13.15
C PRO A 45 15.78 11.97 13.16
N ILE A 46 14.55 12.28 13.54
CA ILE A 46 14.11 13.66 13.79
C ILE A 46 14.79 14.17 15.07
N SER A 47 15.39 15.36 15.00
CA SER A 47 16.00 15.98 16.17
C SER A 47 14.97 16.60 17.11
N GLY A 48 15.21 16.49 18.41
CA GLY A 48 14.35 17.08 19.45
C GLY A 48 13.27 16.12 19.96
N PRO A 49 12.21 16.63 20.60
CA PRO A 49 11.13 15.78 21.10
C PRO A 49 10.38 15.11 19.94
N PRO A 50 9.84 13.90 20.16
CA PRO A 50 9.01 13.22 19.16
C PRO A 50 7.84 14.10 18.69
N PRO A 51 7.53 14.12 17.39
CA PRO A 51 6.33 14.78 16.87
C PRO A 51 5.05 14.22 17.48
N MET A 52 4.02 15.07 17.60
CA MET A 52 2.72 14.63 18.09
C MET A 52 2.06 13.66 17.09
N PRO A 53 1.38 12.61 17.58
CA PRO A 53 0.84 11.58 16.72
C PRO A 53 -0.45 12.01 16.01
N MET A 54 -0.67 11.42 14.85
CA MET A 54 -1.95 11.37 14.15
C MET A 54 -2.71 10.11 14.60
N ILE A 55 -4.02 10.25 14.80
CA ILE A 55 -4.93 9.16 15.19
C ILE A 55 -5.98 9.03 14.09
N PHE A 56 -5.99 7.94 13.33
CA PHE A 56 -6.95 7.74 12.25
C PHE A 56 -8.07 6.79 12.65
N GLU A 57 -9.29 7.16 12.24
CA GLU A 57 -10.50 6.35 12.35
C GLU A 57 -11.49 6.68 11.24
N GLY A 58 -12.38 5.74 10.92
CA GLY A 58 -13.37 5.94 9.87
C GLY A 58 -14.06 4.67 9.42
N ASN A 59 -14.77 4.77 8.30
CA ASN A 59 -15.36 3.61 7.65
C ASN A 59 -14.31 2.83 6.86
N PHE A 60 -14.51 1.53 6.76
CA PHE A 60 -13.68 0.62 5.98
C PHE A 60 -14.57 -0.17 5.03
N THR A 61 -14.29 -0.08 3.73
CA THR A 61 -15.02 -0.82 2.70
C THR A 61 -14.10 -1.66 1.83
N VAL A 62 -14.66 -2.73 1.26
CA VAL A 62 -13.93 -3.66 0.39
C VAL A 62 -14.69 -3.88 -0.89
N CYS A 63 -13.97 -3.85 -2.00
CA CYS A 63 -14.53 -4.16 -3.30
C CYS A 63 -15.00 -5.62 -3.36
N LYS A 64 -16.27 -5.84 -3.70
CA LYS A 64 -16.86 -7.17 -3.81
C LYS A 64 -16.99 -7.67 -5.24
N SER A 65 -17.24 -6.76 -6.16
CA SER A 65 -17.41 -7.07 -7.58
C SER A 65 -16.53 -6.16 -8.41
N LYS A 66 -15.78 -6.75 -9.34
CA LYS A 66 -14.90 -6.04 -10.27
C LYS A 66 -15.25 -6.37 -11.70
N ILE A 67 -15.19 -5.35 -12.55
CA ILE A 67 -15.06 -5.52 -14.00
C ILE A 67 -13.66 -5.10 -14.39
N ILE A 68 -12.87 -6.06 -14.86
CA ILE A 68 -11.46 -5.84 -15.23
C ILE A 68 -10.68 -5.24 -14.05
N PHE A 69 -10.39 -3.93 -14.06
CA PHE A 69 -9.68 -3.20 -13.00
C PHE A 69 -10.57 -2.23 -12.21
N PHE A 70 -11.85 -2.11 -12.56
CA PHE A 70 -12.77 -1.19 -11.90
C PHE A 70 -13.62 -1.92 -10.87
N CYS A 71 -13.67 -1.37 -9.65
CA CYS A 71 -14.63 -1.82 -8.66
C CYS A 71 -16.04 -1.36 -9.03
N LEU A 72 -16.99 -2.30 -9.05
CA LEU A 72 -18.40 -2.03 -9.32
C LEU A 72 -19.20 -1.76 -8.04
N ASN A 73 -18.82 -2.39 -6.94
CA ASN A 73 -19.48 -2.21 -5.65
C ASN A 73 -18.51 -2.42 -4.49
N TYR A 74 -18.55 -1.48 -3.55
CA TYR A 74 -17.87 -1.55 -2.27
C TYR A 74 -18.89 -1.91 -1.19
N GLU A 75 -18.55 -2.89 -0.36
CA GLU A 75 -19.34 -3.25 0.82
C GLU A 75 -18.57 -2.97 2.10
N PRO A 76 -19.25 -2.74 3.23
CA PRO A 76 -18.59 -2.65 4.53
C PRO A 76 -17.65 -3.85 4.76
N GLY A 77 -16.42 -3.56 5.17
CA GLY A 77 -15.42 -4.58 5.45
C GLY A 77 -15.78 -5.39 6.70
N PRO A 78 -15.30 -6.64 6.81
CA PRO A 78 -15.59 -7.48 7.97
C PRO A 78 -14.73 -7.09 9.17
N GLU A 79 -15.16 -7.54 10.34
CA GLU A 79 -14.44 -7.35 11.62
C GLU A 79 -13.21 -8.27 11.75
N ASN A 80 -12.38 -7.97 12.74
CA ASN A 80 -11.21 -8.76 13.16
C ASN A 80 -10.11 -8.93 12.09
N ILE A 81 -10.05 -8.04 11.11
CA ILE A 81 -8.92 -7.94 10.18
C ILE A 81 -7.85 -7.04 10.80
N ASP A 82 -6.59 -7.42 10.63
CA ASP A 82 -5.45 -6.57 10.98
C ASP A 82 -5.40 -5.33 10.08
N ILE A 83 -5.28 -4.15 10.67
CA ILE A 83 -5.16 -2.88 9.96
C ILE A 83 -4.06 -2.03 10.57
N PHE A 84 -3.25 -1.39 9.73
CA PHE A 84 -2.13 -0.57 10.16
C PHE A 84 -1.85 0.56 9.16
N GLY A 85 -1.13 1.58 9.64
CA GLY A 85 -0.64 2.69 8.83
C GLY A 85 0.89 2.70 8.76
N GLU A 86 1.44 3.17 7.66
CA GLU A 86 2.88 3.33 7.43
C GLU A 86 3.19 4.67 6.76
N ILE A 87 4.37 5.21 7.05
CA ILE A 87 4.97 6.35 6.36
C ILE A 87 6.13 5.81 5.50
N VAL A 88 7.36 6.30 5.66
CA VAL A 88 8.57 5.73 5.04
C VAL A 88 9.20 4.75 6.03
N HIS A 89 9.48 5.28 7.22
CA HIS A 89 10.02 4.56 8.35
C HIS A 89 8.97 4.49 9.47
N GLY A 90 8.19 5.55 9.71
CA GLY A 90 7.11 5.51 10.70
C GLY A 90 6.06 4.44 10.41
N GLY A 91 5.49 3.85 11.46
CA GLY A 91 4.37 2.91 11.34
C GLY A 91 3.54 2.85 12.61
N SER A 92 2.27 2.49 12.47
CA SER A 92 1.40 2.23 13.61
C SER A 92 1.59 0.80 14.12
N PRO A 93 1.27 0.54 15.41
CA PRO A 93 0.90 -0.78 15.84
C PRO A 93 -0.29 -1.32 14.99
N THR A 94 -0.39 -2.64 14.88
CA THR A 94 -1.53 -3.27 14.23
C THR A 94 -2.77 -3.17 15.13
N ALA A 95 -3.87 -2.68 14.56
CA ALA A 95 -5.18 -2.66 15.18
C ALA A 95 -6.09 -3.72 14.54
N LYS A 96 -7.25 -3.99 15.15
CA LYS A 96 -8.29 -4.87 14.58
C LYS A 96 -9.46 -4.04 14.07
N THR A 97 -9.97 -4.36 12.87
CA THR A 97 -11.16 -3.73 12.31
C THR A 97 -12.43 -4.11 13.08
N LEU A 98 -13.41 -3.22 13.01
CA LEU A 98 -14.79 -3.46 13.41
C LEU A 98 -15.66 -3.67 12.15
N SER A 99 -16.91 -4.10 12.33
CA SER A 99 -17.84 -4.25 11.20
C SER A 99 -18.01 -2.91 10.44
N GLY A 100 -17.47 -2.84 9.23
CA GLY A 100 -17.50 -1.68 8.36
C GLY A 100 -16.66 -0.48 8.79
N LYS A 101 -15.82 -0.63 9.82
CA LYS A 101 -15.11 0.49 10.45
C LYS A 101 -13.70 0.11 10.89
N TYR A 102 -12.86 1.12 11.04
CA TYR A 102 -11.57 0.99 11.69
C TYR A 102 -11.35 2.16 12.66
N MET A 103 -10.54 1.92 13.67
CA MET A 103 -10.21 2.91 14.70
C MET A 103 -8.79 2.70 15.20
N HIS A 104 -8.23 3.74 15.82
CA HIS A 104 -6.96 3.69 16.56
C HIS A 104 -5.73 3.32 15.71
N ILE A 105 -5.67 3.75 14.45
CA ILE A 105 -4.40 3.74 13.72
C ILE A 105 -3.60 4.98 14.18
N ILE A 106 -2.66 4.76 15.08
CA ILE A 106 -1.89 5.83 15.74
C ILE A 106 -0.45 5.79 15.24
N LEU A 107 0.01 6.87 14.62
CA LEU A 107 1.38 6.98 14.12
C LEU A 107 1.82 8.43 13.95
N GLY A 108 3.13 8.63 13.88
CA GLY A 108 3.75 9.91 13.56
C GLY A 108 5.08 9.69 12.83
N PRO A 109 5.64 10.74 12.22
CA PRO A 109 6.95 10.66 11.58
C PRO A 109 8.03 10.42 12.64
N VAL A 110 8.98 9.53 12.34
CA VAL A 110 10.11 9.19 13.20
C VAL A 110 11.47 9.53 12.56
N SER A 111 11.50 9.74 11.24
CA SER A 111 12.69 10.13 10.49
C SER A 111 12.49 11.40 9.65
N LEU A 112 13.58 12.01 9.17
CA LEU A 112 13.52 13.12 8.23
C LEU A 112 12.83 12.74 6.91
N ASP A 113 12.99 11.50 6.45
CA ASP A 113 12.28 11.03 5.26
C ASP A 113 10.76 10.92 5.46
N ASP A 114 10.30 10.61 6.67
CA ASP A 114 8.87 10.65 6.98
C ASP A 114 8.33 12.08 6.87
N GLU A 115 9.06 13.07 7.40
CA GLU A 115 8.70 14.49 7.26
C GLU A 115 8.77 14.96 5.80
N LYS A 116 9.72 14.45 5.01
CA LYS A 116 9.88 14.83 3.61
C LYS A 116 8.80 14.22 2.71
N LYS A 117 8.48 12.94 2.87
CA LYS A 117 7.45 12.27 2.08
C LYS A 117 6.05 12.67 2.54
N SER A 118 5.88 12.86 3.85
CA SER A 118 4.70 13.53 4.41
C SER A 118 3.37 12.84 4.04
N GLU A 119 3.39 11.51 3.92
CA GLU A 119 2.26 10.72 3.45
C GLU A 119 2.11 9.42 4.24
N VAL A 120 0.94 9.26 4.86
CA VAL A 120 0.51 8.03 5.51
C VAL A 120 -0.22 7.15 4.51
N ASN A 121 0.18 5.90 4.42
CA ASN A 121 -0.46 4.84 3.66
C ASN A 121 -1.09 3.84 4.63
N PHE A 122 -2.23 3.26 4.26
CA PHE A 122 -2.98 2.34 5.12
C PHE A 122 -3.06 0.96 4.47
N TYR A 123 -3.07 -0.06 5.31
CA TYR A 123 -3.02 -1.46 4.88
C TYR A 123 -3.91 -2.32 5.77
N ILE A 124 -4.52 -3.34 5.16
CA ILE A 124 -5.14 -4.46 5.89
C ILE A 124 -4.38 -5.76 5.61
N GLY A 125 -4.32 -6.66 6.59
CA GLY A 125 -3.65 -7.95 6.48
C GLY A 125 -2.39 -8.06 7.33
N ASP A 126 -1.55 -9.03 7.00
CA ASP A 126 -0.29 -9.27 7.72
C ASP A 126 0.81 -8.34 7.18
N LYS A 127 1.51 -7.66 8.09
CA LYS A 127 2.62 -6.77 7.76
C LYS A 127 3.80 -7.53 7.15
N ASP A 128 4.02 -8.78 7.56
CA ASP A 128 5.10 -9.64 7.05
C ASP A 128 4.61 -10.59 5.94
N GLY A 129 3.31 -10.56 5.62
CA GLY A 129 2.64 -11.48 4.70
C GLY A 129 1.81 -10.77 3.64
N ASP A 130 0.61 -11.30 3.37
CA ASP A 130 -0.30 -10.69 2.39
C ASP A 130 -1.01 -9.47 2.99
N SER A 131 -0.52 -8.29 2.65
CA SER A 131 -1.18 -7.02 2.93
C SER A 131 -1.83 -6.41 1.68
N VAL A 132 -2.89 -5.64 1.90
CA VAL A 132 -3.62 -4.92 0.86
C VAL A 132 -3.64 -3.45 1.23
N LYS A 133 -3.06 -2.63 0.36
CA LYS A 133 -3.05 -1.17 0.51
C LYS A 133 -4.45 -0.59 0.27
N ALA A 134 -4.82 0.42 1.06
CA ALA A 134 -6.00 1.25 0.82
C ALA A 134 -5.83 2.09 -0.45
N ASN A 135 -6.95 2.49 -1.04
CA ASN A 135 -6.96 3.37 -2.20
C ASN A 135 -6.65 4.83 -1.82
N GLU A 136 -6.88 5.16 -0.56
CA GLU A 136 -6.65 6.46 0.04
C GLU A 136 -5.31 6.51 0.79
N SER A 137 -4.69 7.68 0.76
CA SER A 137 -3.56 8.06 1.59
C SER A 137 -3.85 9.39 2.26
N TRP A 138 -3.12 9.71 3.33
CA TRP A 138 -3.25 10.99 4.00
C TRP A 138 -1.94 11.77 3.94
N LYS A 139 -2.00 13.02 3.47
CA LYS A 139 -0.84 13.91 3.44
C LYS A 139 -0.87 14.88 4.61
N PHE A 140 0.28 15.08 5.24
CA PHE A 140 0.46 16.06 6.30
C PHE A 140 1.57 17.03 5.90
N SER A 141 1.44 18.32 6.18
CA SER A 141 2.45 19.33 5.80
C SER A 141 3.13 19.97 7.01
N GLU A 142 2.56 19.82 8.19
CA GLU A 142 2.98 20.52 9.40
C GLU A 142 3.02 19.58 10.60
N LYS A 143 3.90 19.89 11.56
CA LYS A 143 3.93 19.22 12.85
C LYS A 143 2.66 19.56 13.62
N LEU A 144 1.97 18.53 14.09
CA LEU A 144 0.81 18.72 14.95
C LEU A 144 1.26 19.26 16.31
N SER A 145 0.51 20.24 16.83
CA SER A 145 0.74 20.82 18.16
C SER A 145 0.21 19.95 19.30
N SER A 146 -0.69 19.01 18.99
CA SER A 146 -1.28 18.04 19.90
C SER A 146 -1.66 16.75 19.17
N PRO A 147 -1.85 15.61 19.86
CA PRO A 147 -2.46 14.43 19.27
C PRO A 147 -3.77 14.81 18.57
N THR A 148 -3.93 14.42 17.31
CA THR A 148 -5.06 14.86 16.49
C THR A 148 -5.76 13.66 15.86
N THR A 149 -7.06 13.58 16.08
CA THR A 149 -7.93 12.61 15.41
C THR A 149 -8.27 13.09 14.00
N ILE A 150 -8.09 12.20 13.03
CA ILE A 150 -8.35 12.43 11.62
C ILE A 150 -9.37 11.37 11.17
N TYR A 151 -10.50 11.85 10.67
CA TYR A 151 -11.53 11.00 10.10
C TYR A 151 -11.25 10.79 8.62
N LEU A 152 -11.00 9.55 8.23
CA LEU A 152 -10.72 9.17 6.85
C LEU A 152 -11.43 7.86 6.54
N ASP A 153 -12.20 7.82 5.46
CA ASP A 153 -12.81 6.57 5.00
C ASP A 153 -11.83 5.84 4.08
N LEU A 154 -11.65 4.53 4.30
CA LEU A 154 -10.71 3.71 3.57
C LEU A 154 -11.43 2.66 2.74
N SER A 155 -11.00 2.53 1.49
CA SER A 155 -11.52 1.59 0.51
C SER A 155 -10.41 0.65 0.07
N PHE A 156 -10.69 -0.64 0.04
CA PHE A 156 -9.72 -1.65 -0.31
C PHE A 156 -10.19 -2.51 -1.46
N ASP A 157 -9.24 -2.89 -2.29
CA ASP A 157 -9.51 -3.56 -3.54
C ASP A 157 -9.85 -5.04 -3.39
N ARG A 158 -9.49 -5.64 -2.25
CA ARG A 158 -9.77 -7.03 -1.89
C ARG A 158 -9.50 -7.25 -0.41
N LEU A 159 -9.90 -8.40 0.11
CA LEU A 159 -9.42 -8.88 1.40
C LEU A 159 -8.01 -9.49 1.29
N PRO A 160 -7.22 -9.44 2.37
CA PRO A 160 -6.00 -10.25 2.48
C PRO A 160 -6.36 -11.73 2.47
N LYS A 161 -5.48 -12.56 1.89
CA LYS A 161 -5.60 -14.01 1.90
C LYS A 161 -5.31 -14.50 3.31
N LYS A 162 -6.19 -15.32 3.87
CA LYS A 162 -5.87 -16.03 5.11
C LYS A 162 -4.74 -17.02 4.83
N GLU A 163 -3.66 -16.95 5.60
CA GLU A 163 -2.74 -18.07 5.71
C GLU A 163 -3.52 -19.27 6.29
N LYS A 164 -3.36 -20.44 5.67
CA LYS A 164 -4.05 -21.67 6.05
C LYS A 164 -3.23 -22.45 7.06
#